data_AF-A0A3B9DFY0-F1
#
_entry.id   AF-A0A3B9DFY0-F1
#
_cell.length_a   1.000
_cell.length_b   1.000
_cell.length_c   1.000
_cell.angle_alpha   90.00
_cell.angle_beta   90.00
_cell.angle_gamma   90.00
#
_symmetry.space_group_name_H-M   'P 1'
#
loop_
_entity.id
_entity.type
_entity.pdbx_description
1 polymer ?
#
loop_
_entity_poly.entity_id
_entity_poly.type
_entity_poly.pdbx_seq_one_letter_code
_entity_poly.pdbx_strand_id
1 'polypeptide(L)'
;MSKNPLYDALADPGQLEKLYELDPKLFRSNLTEALESNPDVALLNFWKIRLEHGSGIDNRVSIKELLNLLPICAVAFLALRIPVLMSIQPEWYFPRFGPLVVFVSLIFYFLKKGHASKKITFGLSAGVLSVVLPMLFLPSDYESSSILMAIIHAPLVMWVLLGLSFTGDNWRSDGARLNFIRANGEVFIYLVLMGLGGGVLTAITLSLFELINFDVSLWYFNNVVLGGVVSAPIFATYIYIDYMKSNGRIASNLANIFTPLFLVTSVVYLVVIAMQQVSPFTNRDFLIVFNGLLLVVLGMTIFSICGRGGKSSFTLV
;
A
#
# COMPACT_ATOMS: atom_id res chain seq x y z
N MET A 1 24.47 27.71 -33.21
CA MET A 1 24.76 26.33 -32.78
C MET A 1 25.10 26.39 -31.29
N SER A 2 24.19 25.98 -30.41
CA SER A 2 24.48 25.94 -28.97
C SER A 2 25.57 24.90 -28.75
N LYS A 3 26.70 25.31 -28.14
CA LYS A 3 27.74 24.37 -27.73
C LYS A 3 27.13 23.39 -26.73
N ASN A 4 27.00 22.13 -27.12
CA ASN A 4 26.57 21.10 -26.20
C ASN A 4 27.71 20.87 -25.19
N PRO A 5 27.50 21.14 -23.90
CA PRO A 5 28.54 21.11 -22.87
C PRO A 5 29.09 19.70 -22.63
N LEU A 6 28.44 18.66 -23.16
CA LEU A 6 28.93 17.28 -23.06
C LEU A 6 30.16 17.03 -23.94
N TYR A 7 30.36 17.81 -25.01
CA TYR A 7 31.57 17.67 -25.85
C TYR A 7 32.84 18.07 -25.09
N ASP A 8 32.75 19.04 -24.18
CA ASP A 8 33.87 19.50 -23.37
C ASP A 8 34.19 18.54 -22.20
N ALA A 9 33.26 17.62 -21.88
CA ALA A 9 33.34 16.71 -20.74
C ALA A 9 33.47 15.21 -21.13
N LEU A 10 33.75 14.89 -22.41
CA LEU A 10 33.76 13.50 -22.93
C LEU A 10 34.74 12.55 -22.21
N ALA A 11 35.80 13.10 -21.62
CA ALA A 11 36.85 12.35 -20.92
C ALA A 11 36.81 12.51 -19.39
N ASP A 12 35.89 13.30 -18.84
CA ASP A 12 35.80 13.59 -17.41
C ASP A 12 34.46 13.10 -16.82
N PRO A 13 34.45 11.91 -16.18
CA PRO A 13 33.28 11.37 -15.51
C PRO A 13 32.71 12.30 -14.43
N GLY A 14 33.57 13.07 -13.75
CA GLY A 14 33.15 13.95 -12.65
C GLY A 14 32.38 15.17 -13.13
N GLN A 15 32.74 15.73 -14.30
CA GLN A 15 31.98 16.80 -14.93
C GLN A 15 30.64 16.34 -15.46
N LEU A 16 30.58 15.14 -16.05
CA LEU A 16 29.31 14.57 -16.53
C LEU A 16 28.34 14.30 -15.38
N GLU A 17 28.82 13.83 -14.23
CA GLU A 17 27.97 13.66 -13.04
C GLU A 17 27.46 15.02 -12.54
N LYS A 18 28.31 16.07 -12.50
CA LYS A 18 27.86 17.42 -12.12
C LYS A 18 26.80 17.98 -13.08
N LEU A 19 26.98 17.79 -14.38
CA LEU A 19 26.01 18.22 -15.40
C LEU A 19 24.69 17.45 -15.26
N TYR A 20 24.75 16.17 -14.91
CA TYR A 20 23.57 15.36 -14.63
C TYR A 20 22.86 15.79 -13.33
N GLU A 21 23.58 16.08 -12.25
CA GLU A 21 23.01 16.57 -10.99
C GLU A 21 22.35 17.95 -11.13
N LEU A 22 22.92 18.82 -11.96
CA LEU A 22 22.40 20.17 -12.23
C LEU A 22 21.06 20.13 -12.96
N ASP A 23 20.99 19.41 -14.08
CA ASP A 23 19.76 19.27 -14.85
C ASP A 23 19.70 17.91 -15.58
N PRO A 24 19.04 16.90 -14.96
CA PRO A 24 18.91 15.57 -15.53
C PRO A 24 18.16 15.53 -16.88
N LYS A 25 17.29 16.51 -17.16
CA LYS A 25 16.50 16.54 -18.40
C LYS A 25 17.31 17.11 -19.54
N LEU A 26 17.96 18.25 -19.30
CA LEU A 26 18.84 18.88 -20.27
C LEU A 26 20.03 17.98 -20.60
N PHE A 27 20.58 17.27 -19.60
CA PHE A 27 21.60 16.25 -19.79
C PHE A 27 21.14 15.14 -20.74
N ARG A 28 19.92 14.61 -20.60
CA ARG A 28 19.38 13.54 -21.49
C ARG A 28 19.20 14.01 -22.94
N SER A 29 18.70 15.23 -23.13
CA SER A 29 18.56 15.84 -24.46
C SER A 29 19.92 15.96 -25.13
N ASN A 30 20.88 16.55 -24.40
CA ASN A 30 22.24 16.74 -24.89
C ASN A 30 22.97 15.42 -25.12
N LEU A 31 22.71 14.39 -24.31
CA LEU A 31 23.32 13.06 -24.45
C LEU A 31 22.88 12.39 -25.75
N THR A 32 21.63 12.58 -26.15
CA THR A 32 21.10 12.02 -27.41
C THR A 32 21.80 12.68 -28.61
N GLU A 33 21.93 14.01 -28.60
CA GLU A 33 22.66 14.78 -29.62
C GLU A 33 24.17 14.42 -29.66
N ALA A 34 24.79 14.25 -28.49
CA ALA A 34 26.21 13.90 -28.38
C ALA A 34 26.50 12.46 -28.87
N LEU A 35 25.59 11.52 -28.64
CA LEU A 35 25.67 10.13 -29.13
C LEU A 35 25.50 10.04 -30.65
N GLU A 36 24.64 10.87 -31.26
CA GLU A 36 24.49 10.93 -32.71
C GLU A 36 25.78 11.44 -33.40
N SER A 37 26.48 12.35 -32.74
CA SER A 37 27.72 12.94 -33.27
C SER A 37 28.97 12.09 -33.00
N ASN A 38 29.02 11.36 -31.88
CA ASN A 38 30.20 10.58 -31.45
C ASN A 38 29.78 9.22 -30.84
N PRO A 39 29.42 8.23 -31.67
CA PRO A 39 28.90 6.94 -31.19
C PRO A 39 29.94 6.07 -30.48
N ASP A 40 31.23 6.29 -30.72
CA ASP A 40 32.32 5.43 -30.22
C ASP A 40 32.80 5.77 -28.80
N VAL A 41 32.29 6.84 -28.19
CA VAL A 41 32.73 7.26 -26.85
C VAL A 41 32.13 6.35 -25.79
N ALA A 42 32.98 5.54 -25.15
CA ALA A 42 32.59 4.58 -24.12
C ALA A 42 31.81 5.23 -22.95
N LEU A 43 32.13 6.47 -22.57
CA LEU A 43 31.47 7.18 -21.49
C LEU A 43 30.03 7.59 -21.82
N LEU A 44 29.77 8.05 -23.05
CA LEU A 44 28.41 8.38 -23.49
C LEU A 44 27.55 7.11 -23.58
N ASN A 45 28.13 6.00 -24.07
CA ASN A 45 27.47 4.70 -24.08
C ASN A 45 27.19 4.18 -22.67
N PHE A 46 28.11 4.36 -21.72
CA PHE A 46 27.87 4.04 -20.31
C PHE A 46 26.70 4.85 -19.74
N TRP A 47 26.64 6.15 -20.01
CA TRP A 47 25.52 7.00 -19.56
C TRP A 47 24.19 6.63 -20.24
N LYS A 48 24.21 6.27 -21.53
CA LYS A 48 23.05 5.71 -22.23
C LYS A 48 22.55 4.47 -21.50
N ILE A 49 23.43 3.50 -21.27
CA ILE A 49 23.10 2.26 -20.57
C ILE A 49 22.61 2.54 -19.15
N ARG A 50 23.29 3.40 -18.37
CA ARG A 50 22.89 3.78 -17.01
C ARG A 50 21.50 4.42 -16.97
N LEU A 51 21.19 5.31 -17.90
CA LEU A 51 19.92 6.03 -17.93
C LEU A 51 18.79 5.20 -18.53
N GLU A 52 19.06 4.34 -19.51
CA GLU A 52 18.10 3.38 -20.05
C GLU A 52 17.80 2.27 -19.02
N HIS A 53 18.83 1.73 -18.36
CA HIS A 53 18.69 0.71 -17.31
C HIS A 53 18.01 1.28 -16.06
N GLY A 54 18.34 2.51 -15.65
CA GLY A 54 17.67 3.23 -14.57
C GLY A 54 16.22 3.63 -14.89
N SER A 55 15.85 3.70 -16.18
CA SER A 55 14.46 3.91 -16.62
C SER A 55 13.65 2.60 -16.75
N GLY A 56 14.33 1.45 -16.70
CA GLY A 56 13.76 0.12 -16.90
C GLY A 56 13.34 -0.61 -15.62
N ILE A 57 13.47 0.00 -14.44
CA ILE A 57 12.71 -0.46 -13.27
C ILE A 57 11.26 -0.03 -13.53
N ASP A 58 10.55 -0.89 -14.25
CA ASP A 58 9.12 -0.78 -14.48
C ASP A 58 8.46 -0.79 -13.10
N ASN A 59 8.25 0.40 -12.51
CA ASN A 59 7.52 0.62 -11.26
C ASN A 59 6.02 0.29 -11.47
N ARG A 60 5.70 -0.79 -12.17
CA ARG A 60 4.36 -1.33 -12.26
C ARG A 60 4.26 -2.43 -11.23
N VAL A 61 3.31 -2.30 -10.32
CA VAL A 61 2.93 -3.37 -9.39
C VAL A 61 2.69 -4.64 -10.22
N SER A 62 3.51 -5.66 -10.01
CA SER A 62 3.39 -6.91 -10.76
C SER A 62 2.09 -7.60 -10.36
N ILE A 63 1.23 -7.89 -11.34
CA ILE A 63 -0.05 -8.59 -11.10
C ILE A 63 0.20 -9.92 -10.40
N LYS A 64 1.33 -10.60 -10.69
CA LYS A 64 1.71 -11.85 -10.02
C LYS A 64 2.00 -11.67 -8.54
N GLU A 65 2.60 -10.54 -8.15
CA GLU A 65 2.87 -10.22 -6.75
C GLU A 65 1.58 -9.87 -6.02
N LEU A 66 0.70 -9.10 -6.65
CA LEU A 66 -0.60 -8.75 -6.08
C LEU A 66 -1.49 -10.01 -5.94
N LEU A 67 -1.45 -10.92 -6.91
CA LEU A 67 -2.12 -12.22 -6.85
C LEU A 67 -1.55 -13.10 -5.72
N ASN A 68 -0.26 -12.99 -5.42
CA ASN A 68 0.38 -13.71 -4.32
C ASN A 68 -0.04 -13.20 -2.93
N LEU A 69 -0.50 -11.94 -2.83
CA LEU A 69 -1.02 -11.34 -1.60
C LEU A 69 -2.49 -11.66 -1.35
N LEU A 70 -3.28 -11.79 -2.42
CA LEU A 70 -4.71 -12.08 -2.36
C LEU A 70 -5.08 -13.26 -1.44
N PRO A 71 -4.40 -14.44 -1.47
CA PRO A 71 -4.73 -15.53 -0.55
C PRO A 71 -4.43 -15.20 0.91
N ILE A 72 -3.39 -14.40 1.19
CA ILE A 72 -3.06 -14.00 2.57
C ILE A 72 -4.17 -13.09 3.11
N CYS A 73 -4.59 -12.09 2.32
CA CYS A 73 -5.70 -11.20 2.66
C CYS A 73 -7.02 -11.97 2.80
N ALA A 74 -7.29 -12.93 1.91
CA ALA A 74 -8.51 -13.74 1.96
C ALA A 74 -8.58 -14.61 3.22
N VAL A 75 -7.49 -15.28 3.59
CA VAL A 75 -7.41 -16.07 4.83
C VAL A 75 -7.58 -15.19 6.05
N ALA A 76 -6.94 -14.01 6.07
CA ALA A 76 -7.08 -13.05 7.16
C ALA A 76 -8.51 -12.54 7.31
N PHE A 77 -9.17 -12.23 6.19
CA PHE A 77 -10.56 -11.80 6.16
C PHE A 77 -11.51 -12.89 6.65
N LEU A 78 -11.32 -14.13 6.19
CA LEU A 78 -12.10 -15.28 6.66
C LEU A 78 -11.90 -15.53 8.15
N ALA A 79 -10.69 -15.37 8.68
CA ALA A 79 -10.42 -15.47 10.11
C ALA A 79 -11.22 -14.43 10.91
N LEU A 80 -11.25 -13.17 10.49
CA LEU A 80 -12.08 -12.15 11.17
C LEU A 80 -13.58 -12.37 11.01
N ARG A 81 -14.02 -13.16 10.04
CA ARG A 81 -15.42 -13.54 9.87
C ARG A 81 -15.85 -14.73 10.74
N ILE A 82 -14.92 -15.40 11.43
CA ILE A 82 -15.21 -16.53 12.33
C ILE A 82 -16.35 -16.23 13.34
N PRO A 83 -16.44 -15.05 14.00
CA PRO A 83 -17.55 -14.74 14.89
C PRO A 83 -18.92 -14.89 14.25
N VAL A 84 -19.05 -14.47 12.99
CA VAL A 84 -20.30 -14.55 12.23
C VAL A 84 -20.54 -15.98 11.73
N LEU A 85 -19.50 -16.68 11.26
CA LEU A 85 -19.64 -18.04 10.71
C LEU A 85 -19.96 -19.09 11.80
N MET A 86 -19.34 -18.94 12.96
CA MET A 86 -19.41 -19.92 14.06
C MET A 86 -20.30 -19.45 15.22
N SER A 87 -21.01 -18.31 15.06
CA SER A 87 -21.85 -17.70 16.11
C SER A 87 -21.12 -17.46 17.44
N ILE A 88 -19.85 -17.05 17.36
CA ILE A 88 -19.03 -16.69 18.53
C ILE A 88 -19.27 -15.23 18.85
N GLN A 89 -19.32 -14.88 20.15
CA GLN A 89 -19.48 -13.50 20.60
C GLN A 89 -18.36 -12.59 20.07
N PRO A 90 -18.69 -11.54 19.29
CA PRO A 90 -17.71 -10.58 18.75
C PRO A 90 -16.82 -9.94 19.82
N GLU A 91 -17.40 -9.62 20.98
CA GLU A 91 -16.73 -8.96 22.10
C GLU A 91 -15.65 -9.84 22.72
N TRP A 92 -15.85 -11.17 22.65
CA TRP A 92 -14.85 -12.13 23.07
C TRP A 92 -13.73 -12.28 22.03
N TYR A 93 -14.10 -12.37 20.75
CA TYR A 93 -13.19 -12.74 19.67
C TYR A 93 -12.28 -11.60 19.21
N PHE A 94 -12.84 -10.42 18.92
CA PHE A 94 -12.10 -9.34 18.25
C PHE A 94 -10.93 -8.78 19.08
N PRO A 95 -11.06 -8.51 20.39
CA PRO A 95 -9.94 -8.04 21.19
C PRO A 95 -8.79 -9.05 21.25
N ARG A 96 -9.12 -10.36 21.25
CA ARG A 96 -8.14 -11.44 21.40
C ARG A 96 -7.42 -11.75 20.09
N PHE A 97 -8.16 -11.88 18.99
CA PHE A 97 -7.63 -12.43 17.75
C PHE A 97 -7.53 -11.41 16.62
N GLY A 98 -8.24 -10.27 16.70
CA GLY A 98 -8.24 -9.24 15.66
C GLY A 98 -6.83 -8.78 15.27
N PRO A 99 -6.04 -8.22 16.22
CA PRO A 99 -4.66 -7.84 15.96
C PRO A 99 -3.76 -9.03 15.61
N LEU A 100 -3.97 -10.20 16.26
CA LEU A 100 -3.15 -11.39 16.03
C LEU A 100 -3.24 -11.87 14.59
N VAL A 101 -4.44 -11.91 14.01
CA VAL A 101 -4.66 -12.30 12.61
C VAL A 101 -3.85 -11.41 11.67
N VAL A 102 -3.88 -10.09 11.87
CA VAL A 102 -3.11 -9.14 11.05
C VAL A 102 -1.61 -9.41 11.17
N PHE A 103 -1.09 -9.58 12.39
CA PHE A 103 0.33 -9.86 12.60
C PHE A 103 0.77 -11.21 12.03
N VAL A 104 -0.04 -12.27 12.20
CA VAL A 104 0.24 -13.60 11.62
C VAL A 104 0.30 -13.51 10.10
N SER A 105 -0.62 -12.77 9.47
CA SER A 105 -0.61 -12.55 8.02
C SER A 105 0.65 -11.84 7.53
N LEU A 106 1.09 -10.81 8.25
CA LEU A 106 2.34 -10.09 7.94
C LEU A 106 3.58 -10.95 8.16
N ILE A 107 3.62 -11.72 9.26
CA ILE A 107 4.68 -12.69 9.55
C ILE A 107 4.78 -13.72 8.41
N PHE A 108 3.65 -14.28 7.99
CA PHE A 108 3.61 -15.26 6.90
C PHE A 108 4.08 -14.64 5.57
N TYR A 109 3.70 -13.39 5.30
CA TYR A 109 4.18 -12.66 4.14
C TYR A 109 5.72 -12.51 4.13
N PHE A 110 6.35 -12.16 5.26
CA PHE A 110 7.81 -12.07 5.34
C PHE A 110 8.50 -13.43 5.26
N LEU A 111 7.93 -14.48 5.87
CA LEU A 111 8.45 -15.84 5.73
C LEU A 111 8.46 -16.31 4.27
N LYS A 112 7.39 -16.01 3.51
CA LYS A 112 7.29 -16.39 2.09
C LYS A 112 8.37 -15.72 1.22
N LYS A 113 8.92 -14.58 1.64
CA LYS A 113 10.04 -13.90 0.95
C LYS A 113 11.41 -14.55 1.15
N GLY A 114 11.54 -15.53 2.05
CA GLY A 114 12.70 -16.41 2.09
C GLY A 114 13.95 -15.86 2.77
N HIS A 115 13.83 -14.88 3.66
CA HIS A 115 14.98 -14.30 4.39
C HIS A 115 15.34 -15.01 5.70
N ALA A 116 14.60 -16.06 6.09
CA ALA A 116 14.74 -16.71 7.40
C ALA A 116 15.16 -18.18 7.27
N SER A 117 16.16 -18.59 8.06
CA SER A 117 16.51 -20.00 8.21
C SER A 117 15.40 -20.83 8.86
N LYS A 118 15.44 -22.15 8.65
CA LYS A 118 14.49 -23.10 9.29
C LYS A 118 14.41 -22.96 10.81
N LYS A 119 15.52 -22.57 11.47
CA LYS A 119 15.57 -22.35 12.92
C LYS A 119 14.71 -21.16 13.33
N ILE A 120 14.81 -20.04 12.60
CA ILE A 120 14.01 -18.85 12.86
C ILE A 120 12.55 -19.11 12.54
N THR A 121 12.24 -19.77 11.43
CA THR A 121 10.87 -20.14 11.09
C THR A 121 10.23 -21.01 12.19
N PHE A 122 10.97 -22.00 12.72
CA PHE A 122 10.49 -22.83 13.83
C PHE A 122 10.27 -22.02 15.11
N GLY A 123 11.24 -21.18 15.49
CA GLY A 123 11.12 -20.30 16.65
C GLY A 123 9.97 -19.30 16.53
N LEU A 124 9.72 -18.80 15.32
CA LEU A 124 8.62 -17.88 15.04
C LEU A 124 7.26 -18.59 15.15
N SER A 125 7.12 -19.79 14.60
CA SER A 125 5.91 -20.61 14.77
C SER A 125 5.65 -20.91 16.24
N ALA A 126 6.68 -21.28 17.00
CA ALA A 126 6.57 -21.51 18.44
C ALA A 126 6.17 -20.23 19.21
N GLY A 127 6.74 -19.08 18.85
CA GLY A 127 6.40 -17.78 19.45
C GLY A 127 4.98 -17.32 19.13
N VAL A 128 4.51 -17.50 17.90
CA VAL A 128 3.11 -17.21 17.56
C VAL A 128 2.18 -18.11 18.36
N LEU A 129 2.49 -19.40 18.45
CA LEU A 129 1.69 -20.36 19.20
C LEU A 129 1.64 -20.05 20.70
N SER A 130 2.74 -19.56 21.28
CA SER A 130 2.79 -19.17 22.69
C SER A 130 1.96 -17.93 23.02
N VAL A 131 1.57 -17.12 22.02
CA VAL A 131 0.63 -16.00 22.19
C VAL A 131 -0.80 -16.44 21.90
N VAL A 132 -1.02 -17.21 20.83
CA VAL A 132 -2.36 -17.62 20.39
C VAL A 132 -3.00 -18.62 21.36
N LEU A 133 -2.26 -19.60 21.87
CA LEU A 133 -2.82 -20.62 22.77
C LEU A 133 -3.34 -20.03 24.08
N PRO A 134 -2.59 -19.20 24.83
CA PRO A 134 -3.13 -18.57 26.03
C PRO A 134 -4.40 -17.76 25.76
N MET A 135 -4.47 -17.04 24.63
CA MET A 135 -5.68 -16.25 24.27
C MET A 135 -6.92 -17.11 24.05
N LEU A 136 -6.73 -18.36 23.60
CA LEU A 136 -7.81 -19.33 23.43
C LEU A 136 -8.33 -19.86 24.78
N PHE A 137 -7.43 -20.12 25.73
CA PHE A 137 -7.78 -20.67 27.05
C PHE A 137 -8.08 -19.61 28.12
N LEU A 138 -7.82 -18.33 27.84
CA LEU A 138 -8.05 -17.24 28.78
C LEU A 138 -9.54 -17.17 29.17
N PRO A 139 -9.88 -17.07 30.47
CA PRO A 139 -11.26 -16.84 30.90
C PRO A 139 -11.86 -15.57 30.26
N SER A 140 -13.18 -15.51 30.16
CA SER A 140 -13.91 -14.35 29.61
C SER A 140 -14.23 -13.27 30.63
N ASP A 141 -13.50 -13.24 31.75
CA ASP A 141 -13.68 -12.24 32.80
C ASP A 141 -12.84 -10.99 32.52
N TYR A 142 -13.45 -10.02 31.85
CA TYR A 142 -12.81 -8.75 31.47
C TYR A 142 -12.65 -7.78 32.65
N GLU A 143 -13.22 -8.06 33.83
CA GLU A 143 -12.96 -7.26 35.04
C GLU A 143 -11.60 -7.57 35.65
N SER A 144 -11.04 -8.75 35.34
CA SER A 144 -9.70 -9.12 35.74
C SER A 144 -8.65 -8.27 35.02
N SER A 145 -7.94 -7.45 35.80
CA SER A 145 -6.83 -6.62 35.29
C SER A 145 -5.74 -7.46 34.59
N SER A 146 -5.52 -8.70 35.04
CA SER A 146 -4.54 -9.61 34.44
C SER A 146 -4.94 -10.03 33.02
N ILE A 147 -6.23 -10.30 32.78
CA ILE A 147 -6.75 -10.68 31.46
C ILE A 147 -6.65 -9.51 30.49
N LEU A 148 -7.10 -8.32 30.93
CA LEU A 148 -7.03 -7.11 30.13
C LEU A 148 -5.58 -6.77 29.76
N MET A 149 -4.65 -6.87 30.72
CA MET A 149 -3.23 -6.65 30.45
C MET A 149 -2.66 -7.65 29.45
N ALA A 150 -3.01 -8.94 29.56
CA ALA A 150 -2.57 -9.95 28.60
C ALA A 150 -3.04 -9.61 27.17
N ILE A 151 -4.31 -9.21 27.01
CA ILE A 151 -4.88 -8.84 25.70
C ILE A 151 -4.17 -7.61 25.12
N ILE A 152 -3.90 -6.57 25.91
CA ILE A 152 -3.21 -5.36 25.44
C ILE A 152 -1.75 -5.64 25.03
N HIS A 153 -1.05 -6.53 25.74
CA HIS A 153 0.36 -6.81 25.47
C HIS A 153 0.57 -7.83 24.35
N ALA A 154 -0.43 -8.67 24.03
CA ALA A 154 -0.30 -9.67 22.97
C ALA A 154 0.03 -9.08 21.58
N PRO A 155 -0.60 -7.98 21.11
CA PRO A 155 -0.19 -7.27 19.89
C PRO A 155 1.27 -6.81 19.93
N LEU A 156 1.77 -6.36 21.08
CA LEU A 156 3.15 -5.90 21.23
C LEU A 156 4.15 -7.06 21.10
N VAL A 157 3.84 -8.21 21.70
CA VAL A 157 4.65 -9.43 21.53
C VAL A 157 4.64 -9.88 20.06
N MET A 158 3.47 -9.86 19.41
CA MET A 158 3.37 -10.17 17.98
C MET A 158 4.15 -9.20 17.09
N TRP A 159 4.21 -7.92 17.46
CA TRP A 159 5.04 -6.93 16.77
C TRP A 159 6.54 -7.24 16.88
N VAL A 160 7.00 -7.73 18.03
CA VAL A 160 8.38 -8.21 18.20
C VAL A 160 8.65 -9.44 17.32
N LEU A 161 7.71 -10.40 17.28
CA LEU A 161 7.80 -11.57 16.40
C LEU A 161 7.80 -11.17 14.91
N LEU A 162 7.00 -10.17 14.54
CA LEU A 162 7.02 -9.59 13.20
C LEU A 162 8.40 -9.02 12.87
N GLY A 163 9.05 -8.32 13.79
CA GLY A 163 10.43 -7.83 13.63
C GLY A 163 11.44 -8.94 13.41
N LEU A 164 11.29 -10.08 14.10
CA LEU A 164 12.12 -11.26 13.86
C LEU A 164 11.87 -11.86 12.47
N SER A 165 10.62 -11.88 12.01
CA SER A 165 10.27 -12.35 10.65
C SER A 165 10.85 -11.45 9.55
N PHE A 166 10.88 -10.13 9.80
CA PHE A 166 11.40 -9.13 8.88
C PHE A 166 12.93 -9.16 8.80
N THR A 167 13.60 -9.30 9.95
CA THR A 167 15.07 -9.24 10.04
C THR A 167 15.74 -10.58 9.71
N GLY A 168 15.02 -11.70 9.87
CA GLY A 168 15.52 -13.03 9.58
C GLY A 168 16.78 -13.36 10.39
N ASP A 169 17.76 -14.00 9.75
CA ASP A 169 19.01 -14.42 10.42
C ASP A 169 19.85 -13.24 10.93
N ASN A 170 19.62 -12.04 10.40
CA ASN A 170 20.34 -10.81 10.74
C ASN A 170 19.71 -10.03 11.91
N TRP A 171 18.82 -10.64 12.69
CA TRP A 171 18.11 -9.99 13.80
C TRP A 171 19.02 -9.41 14.90
N ARG A 172 20.28 -9.85 14.98
CA ARG A 172 21.29 -9.29 15.90
C ARG A 172 22.00 -8.06 15.36
N SER A 173 21.86 -7.74 14.07
CA SER A 173 22.49 -6.56 13.49
C SER A 173 21.69 -5.29 13.79
N ASP A 174 22.40 -4.23 14.19
CA ASP A 174 21.78 -2.94 14.48
C ASP A 174 21.13 -2.33 13.24
N GLY A 175 21.76 -2.49 12.07
CA GLY A 175 21.20 -2.05 10.80
C GLY A 175 19.86 -2.70 10.46
N ALA A 176 19.70 -4.00 10.67
CA ALA A 176 18.43 -4.67 10.41
C ALA A 176 17.31 -4.21 11.36
N ARG A 177 17.64 -3.98 12.64
CA ARG A 177 16.69 -3.48 13.65
C ARG A 177 16.24 -2.05 13.34
N LEU A 178 17.18 -1.17 12.98
CA LEU A 178 16.86 0.21 12.59
C LEU A 178 16.01 0.24 11.31
N ASN A 179 16.29 -0.62 10.35
CA ASN A 179 15.48 -0.75 9.13
C ASN A 179 14.06 -1.22 9.44
N PHE A 180 13.88 -2.15 10.39
CA PHE A 180 12.55 -2.57 10.83
C PHE A 180 11.77 -1.41 11.46
N ILE A 181 12.39 -0.66 12.38
CA ILE A 181 11.73 0.49 13.02
C ILE A 181 11.34 1.55 11.97
N ARG A 182 12.25 1.88 11.05
CA ARG A 182 11.98 2.80 9.94
C ARG A 182 10.81 2.31 9.08
N ALA A 183 10.81 1.02 8.72
CA ALA A 183 9.76 0.44 7.90
C ALA A 183 8.39 0.51 8.57
N ASN A 184 8.31 0.28 9.88
CA ASN A 184 7.05 0.42 10.62
C ASN A 184 6.52 1.86 10.59
N GLY A 185 7.39 2.86 10.77
CA GLY A 185 6.99 4.27 10.71
C GLY A 185 6.41 4.66 9.35
N GLU A 186 7.03 4.21 8.27
CA GLU A 186 6.57 4.48 6.91
C GLU A 186 5.26 3.73 6.59
N VAL A 187 5.18 2.44 6.93
CA VAL A 187 3.94 1.65 6.80
C VAL A 187 2.80 2.28 7.61
N PHE A 188 3.07 2.83 8.79
CA PHE A 188 2.09 3.54 9.60
C PHE A 188 1.54 4.79 8.90
N ILE A 189 2.40 5.60 8.26
CA ILE A 189 1.96 6.76 7.46
C ILE A 189 1.04 6.29 6.33
N TYR A 190 1.40 5.23 5.62
CA TYR A 190 0.55 4.64 4.57
C TYR A 190 -0.78 4.14 5.11
N LEU A 191 -0.77 3.48 6.26
CA LEU A 191 -1.98 2.99 6.92
C LEU A 191 -2.94 4.12 7.27
N VAL A 192 -2.44 5.23 7.81
CA VAL A 192 -3.26 6.41 8.12
C VAL A 192 -3.86 6.98 6.84
N LEU A 193 -3.05 7.17 5.80
CA LEU A 193 -3.52 7.71 4.52
C LEU A 193 -4.53 6.79 3.83
N MET A 194 -4.30 5.47 3.85
CA MET A 194 -5.26 4.47 3.38
C MET A 194 -6.55 4.49 4.20
N GLY A 195 -6.45 4.64 5.52
CA GLY A 195 -7.60 4.75 6.41
C GLY A 195 -8.45 5.98 6.08
N LEU A 196 -7.82 7.14 5.86
CA LEU A 196 -8.52 8.36 5.45
C LEU A 196 -9.18 8.20 4.08
N GLY A 197 -8.46 7.66 3.08
CA GLY A 197 -9.02 7.39 1.76
C GLY A 197 -10.19 6.40 1.79
N GLY A 198 -10.07 5.33 2.59
CA GLY A 198 -11.12 4.35 2.82
C GLY A 198 -12.32 4.93 3.57
N GLY A 199 -12.09 5.84 4.52
CA GLY A 199 -13.13 6.58 5.22
C GLY A 199 -13.93 7.49 4.29
N VAL A 200 -13.25 8.24 3.40
CA VAL A 200 -13.91 9.05 2.38
C VAL A 200 -14.73 8.18 1.42
N LEU A 201 -14.16 7.06 0.94
CA LEU A 201 -14.88 6.10 0.10
C LEU A 201 -16.13 5.55 0.82
N THR A 202 -16.00 5.19 2.09
CA THR A 202 -17.10 4.66 2.92
C THR A 202 -18.21 5.71 3.07
N ALA A 203 -17.85 6.94 3.46
CA ALA A 203 -18.81 8.03 3.63
C ALA A 203 -19.59 8.31 2.35
N ILE A 204 -18.90 8.45 1.21
CA ILE A 204 -19.55 8.66 -0.09
C ILE A 204 -20.44 7.48 -0.47
N THR A 205 -19.97 6.25 -0.27
CA THR A 205 -20.75 5.05 -0.61
C THR A 205 -22.05 5.00 0.18
N LEU A 206 -21.98 5.16 1.51
CA LEU A 206 -23.16 5.10 2.37
C LEU A 206 -24.14 6.23 2.04
N SER A 207 -23.65 7.46 1.86
CA SER A 207 -24.52 8.60 1.48
C SER A 207 -25.22 8.38 0.14
N LEU A 208 -24.53 7.81 -0.88
CA LEU A 208 -25.14 7.55 -2.18
C LEU A 208 -26.28 6.52 -2.09
N PHE A 209 -26.09 5.45 -1.33
CA PHE A 209 -27.09 4.39 -1.16
C PHE A 209 -28.26 4.82 -0.25
N GLU A 210 -27.99 5.64 0.76
CA GLU A 210 -29.02 6.23 1.62
C GLU A 210 -29.98 7.13 0.82
N LEU A 211 -29.46 7.93 -0.12
CA LEU A 211 -30.26 8.81 -0.98
C LEU A 211 -31.26 8.08 -1.89
N ILE A 212 -31.04 6.80 -2.17
CA ILE A 212 -31.98 5.94 -2.91
C ILE A 212 -32.78 5.02 -1.97
N ASN A 213 -32.78 5.31 -0.66
CA ASN A 213 -33.44 4.54 0.39
C ASN A 213 -33.04 3.05 0.40
N PHE A 214 -31.79 2.75 0.03
CA PHE A 214 -31.27 1.39 0.00
C PHE A 214 -30.25 1.21 1.14
N ASP A 215 -30.69 0.62 2.26
CA ASP A 215 -29.82 0.41 3.40
C ASP A 215 -28.81 -0.73 3.14
N VAL A 216 -27.56 -0.33 2.90
CA VAL A 216 -26.41 -1.22 2.74
C VAL A 216 -25.49 -1.20 3.95
N SER A 217 -25.77 -0.40 4.97
CA SER A 217 -24.80 -0.04 6.01
C SER A 217 -24.23 -1.28 6.69
N LEU A 218 -25.10 -2.13 7.26
CA LEU A 218 -24.67 -3.33 7.98
C LEU A 218 -23.89 -4.29 7.09
N TRP A 219 -24.34 -4.50 5.84
CA TRP A 219 -23.65 -5.37 4.90
C TRP A 219 -22.29 -4.78 4.50
N TYR A 220 -22.22 -3.47 4.26
CA TYR A 220 -21.01 -2.76 3.84
C TYR A 220 -19.94 -2.80 4.93
N PHE A 221 -20.30 -2.51 6.19
CA PHE A 221 -19.36 -2.57 7.30
C PHE A 221 -18.81 -3.99 7.53
N ASN A 222 -19.68 -4.99 7.50
CA ASN A 222 -19.31 -6.39 7.77
C ASN A 222 -18.52 -7.06 6.64
N ASN A 223 -18.53 -6.48 5.44
CA ASN A 223 -17.85 -7.05 4.28
C ASN A 223 -16.72 -6.14 3.79
N VAL A 224 -17.07 -4.96 3.30
CA VAL A 224 -16.16 -4.05 2.60
C VAL A 224 -15.22 -3.37 3.60
N VAL A 225 -15.75 -2.77 4.67
CA VAL A 225 -14.93 -2.09 5.68
C VAL A 225 -14.05 -3.08 6.43
N LEU A 226 -14.62 -4.20 6.90
CA LEU A 226 -13.85 -5.25 7.58
C LEU A 226 -12.73 -5.80 6.67
N GLY A 227 -13.03 -6.07 5.39
CA GLY A 227 -12.02 -6.50 4.42
C GLY A 227 -10.93 -5.45 4.17
N GLY A 228 -11.32 -4.17 4.08
CA GLY A 228 -10.40 -3.04 3.94
C GLY A 228 -9.45 -2.91 5.14
N VAL A 229 -9.99 -2.96 6.36
CA VAL A 229 -9.20 -2.83 7.60
C VAL A 229 -8.18 -3.96 7.74
N VAL A 230 -8.54 -5.20 7.37
CA VAL A 230 -7.63 -6.35 7.45
C VAL A 230 -6.55 -6.32 6.37
N SER A 231 -6.94 -5.92 5.15
CA SER A 231 -6.02 -5.94 4.00
C SER A 231 -5.08 -4.73 3.99
N ALA A 232 -5.48 -3.59 4.57
CA ALA A 232 -4.70 -2.35 4.54
C ALA A 232 -3.27 -2.50 5.11
N PRO A 233 -3.02 -3.12 6.29
CA PRO A 233 -1.66 -3.31 6.79
C PRO A 233 -0.78 -4.17 5.87
N ILE A 234 -1.37 -5.19 5.25
CA ILE A 234 -0.68 -6.11 4.33
C ILE A 234 -0.30 -5.36 3.05
N PHE A 235 -1.25 -4.62 2.46
CA PHE A 235 -1.01 -3.82 1.26
C PHE A 235 -0.02 -2.66 1.52
N ALA A 236 -0.16 -1.94 2.64
CA ALA A 236 0.76 -0.87 3.03
C ALA A 236 2.20 -1.40 3.18
N THR A 237 2.35 -2.57 3.81
CA THR A 237 3.65 -3.25 3.95
C THR A 237 4.24 -3.63 2.59
N TYR A 238 3.43 -4.21 1.70
CA TYR A 238 3.85 -4.55 0.35
C TYR A 238 4.30 -3.32 -0.44
N ILE A 239 3.50 -2.26 -0.44
CA ILE A 239 3.79 -1.03 -1.18
C ILE A 239 5.09 -0.42 -0.68
N TYR A 240 5.27 -0.27 0.63
CA TYR A 240 6.47 0.35 1.15
C TYR A 240 7.73 -0.48 0.84
N ILE A 241 7.69 -1.78 1.08
CA ILE A 241 8.88 -2.63 1.05
C ILE A 241 9.29 -3.03 -0.37
N ASP A 242 8.32 -3.39 -1.22
CA ASP A 242 8.60 -3.94 -2.56
C ASP A 242 8.51 -2.90 -3.66
N TYR A 243 7.63 -1.90 -3.49
CA TYR A 243 7.30 -0.98 -4.57
C TYR A 243 7.98 0.40 -4.42
N MET A 244 8.13 0.89 -3.20
CA MET A 244 8.46 2.29 -2.93
C MET A 244 9.93 2.57 -2.61
N LYS A 245 10.82 1.59 -2.71
CA LYS A 245 12.24 1.72 -2.30
C LYS A 245 13.02 2.86 -2.98
N SER A 246 12.46 3.56 -3.97
CA SER A 246 13.12 4.64 -4.73
C SER A 246 12.23 5.80 -5.25
N ASN A 247 10.90 5.83 -5.03
CA ASN A 247 10.05 6.89 -5.62
C ASN A 247 8.91 7.35 -4.69
N GLY A 248 9.15 8.40 -3.90
CA GLY A 248 8.27 8.96 -2.84
C GLY A 248 6.98 9.65 -3.30
N ARG A 249 6.30 9.17 -4.34
CA ARG A 249 5.04 9.76 -4.86
C ARG A 249 3.81 9.21 -4.12
N ILE A 250 3.72 9.49 -2.82
CA ILE A 250 2.68 8.95 -1.92
C ILE A 250 1.27 9.23 -2.46
N ALA A 251 0.99 10.46 -2.87
CA ALA A 251 -0.33 10.87 -3.37
C ALA A 251 -0.75 10.12 -4.64
N SER A 252 0.16 9.95 -5.61
CA SER A 252 -0.16 9.24 -6.85
C SER A 252 -0.37 7.75 -6.62
N ASN A 253 0.44 7.13 -5.77
CA ASN A 253 0.30 5.72 -5.43
C ASN A 253 -1.02 5.45 -4.72
N LEU A 254 -1.39 6.31 -3.78
CA LEU A 254 -2.68 6.22 -3.10
C LEU A 254 -3.83 6.38 -4.10
N ALA A 255 -3.75 7.38 -4.98
CA ALA A 255 -4.75 7.59 -6.04
C ALA A 255 -4.89 6.36 -6.95
N ASN A 256 -3.79 5.71 -7.34
CA ASN A 256 -3.82 4.51 -8.18
C ASN A 256 -4.54 3.33 -7.50
N ILE A 257 -4.50 3.26 -6.17
CA ILE A 257 -5.18 2.22 -5.40
C ILE A 257 -6.67 2.53 -5.28
N PHE A 258 -7.03 3.77 -4.94
CA PHE A 258 -8.43 4.13 -4.70
C PHE A 258 -9.23 4.36 -5.98
N THR A 259 -8.62 4.82 -7.08
CA THR A 259 -9.32 5.04 -8.36
C THR A 259 -10.15 3.83 -8.82
N PRO A 260 -9.61 2.59 -8.90
CA PRO A 260 -10.41 1.43 -9.29
C PRO A 260 -11.51 1.10 -8.28
N LEU A 261 -11.28 1.31 -6.97
CA LEU A 261 -12.32 1.10 -5.95
C LEU A 261 -13.50 2.07 -6.15
N PHE A 262 -13.22 3.36 -6.34
CA PHE A 262 -14.25 4.36 -6.61
C PHE A 262 -15.00 4.08 -7.90
N LEU A 263 -14.31 3.60 -8.95
CA LEU A 263 -14.93 3.18 -10.19
C LEU A 263 -15.91 2.03 -9.95
N VAL A 264 -15.49 0.98 -9.24
CA VAL A 264 -16.35 -0.18 -8.93
C VAL A 264 -17.58 0.27 -8.13
N THR A 265 -17.40 1.08 -7.08
CA THR A 265 -18.53 1.63 -6.31
C THR A 265 -19.49 2.42 -7.19
N SER A 266 -18.96 3.29 -8.06
CA SER A 266 -19.78 4.11 -8.96
C SER A 266 -20.56 3.26 -9.95
N VAL A 267 -19.94 2.23 -10.54
CA VAL A 267 -20.60 1.32 -11.47
C VAL A 267 -21.69 0.52 -10.77
N VAL A 268 -21.40 -0.06 -9.60
CA VAL A 268 -22.39 -0.81 -8.80
C VAL A 268 -23.58 0.09 -8.46
N TYR A 269 -23.32 1.32 -8.02
CA TYR A 269 -24.35 2.28 -7.70
C TYR A 269 -25.24 2.62 -8.91
N LEU A 270 -24.65 2.86 -10.09
CA LEU A 270 -25.40 3.12 -11.32
C LEU A 270 -26.28 1.93 -11.73
N VAL A 271 -25.77 0.70 -11.59
CA VAL A 271 -26.56 -0.52 -11.84
C VAL A 271 -27.77 -0.59 -10.91
N VAL A 272 -27.59 -0.31 -9.61
CA VAL A 272 -28.69 -0.32 -8.64
C VAL A 272 -29.75 0.74 -8.96
N ILE A 273 -29.35 1.96 -9.32
CA ILE A 273 -30.29 3.00 -9.78
C ILE A 273 -31.09 2.53 -10.99
N ALA A 274 -30.40 1.97 -12.00
CA ALA A 274 -31.04 1.49 -13.21
C ALA A 274 -32.07 0.39 -12.92
N MET A 275 -31.79 -0.49 -11.94
CA MET A 275 -32.74 -1.53 -11.51
C MET A 275 -33.94 -0.95 -10.75
N GLN A 276 -33.73 0.05 -9.88
CA GLN A 276 -34.81 0.62 -9.09
C GLN A 276 -35.72 1.60 -9.88
N GLN A 277 -35.30 2.02 -11.08
CA GLN A 277 -36.04 3.00 -11.91
C GLN A 277 -36.32 4.32 -11.17
N VAL A 278 -35.53 4.63 -10.15
CA VAL A 278 -35.59 5.89 -9.40
C VAL A 278 -34.73 6.91 -10.13
N SER A 279 -35.25 8.10 -10.37
CA SER A 279 -34.44 9.23 -10.86
C SER A 279 -33.96 10.07 -9.68
N PRO A 280 -32.71 9.91 -9.22
CA PRO A 280 -32.20 10.67 -8.08
C PRO A 280 -31.83 12.12 -8.45
N PHE A 281 -31.81 12.45 -9.74
CA PHE A 281 -31.36 13.76 -10.27
C PHE A 281 -32.23 14.95 -9.86
N THR A 282 -33.47 14.70 -9.39
CA THR A 282 -34.36 15.76 -8.88
C THR A 282 -34.01 16.15 -7.44
N ASN A 283 -33.24 15.33 -6.72
CA ASN A 283 -32.86 15.60 -5.34
C ASN A 283 -31.56 16.41 -5.28
N ARG A 284 -31.61 17.57 -4.61
CA ARG A 284 -30.45 18.44 -4.38
C ARG A 284 -29.32 17.72 -3.64
N ASP A 285 -29.65 16.93 -2.63
CA ASP A 285 -28.66 16.25 -1.78
C ASP A 285 -27.89 15.20 -2.60
N PHE A 286 -28.57 14.55 -3.53
CA PHE A 286 -27.94 13.67 -4.51
C PHE A 286 -26.95 14.42 -5.40
N LEU A 287 -27.35 15.56 -5.98
CA LEU A 287 -26.46 16.35 -6.83
C LEU A 287 -25.20 16.81 -6.07
N ILE A 288 -25.33 17.14 -4.79
CA ILE A 288 -24.19 17.53 -3.94
C ILE A 288 -23.24 16.35 -3.74
N VAL A 289 -23.73 15.20 -3.28
CA VAL A 289 -22.89 14.01 -3.02
C VAL A 289 -22.26 13.51 -4.32
N PHE A 290 -23.01 13.48 -5.41
CA PHE A 290 -22.51 13.05 -6.72
C PHE A 290 -21.45 14.00 -7.28
N ASN A 291 -21.62 15.31 -7.17
CA ASN A 291 -20.57 16.26 -7.55
C ASN A 291 -19.34 16.13 -6.65
N GLY A 292 -19.51 15.85 -5.36
CA GLY A 292 -18.42 15.53 -4.45
C GLY A 292 -17.63 14.29 -4.90
N LEU A 293 -18.33 13.21 -5.27
CA LEU A 293 -17.73 12.01 -5.86
C LEU A 293 -16.92 12.36 -7.11
N LEU A 294 -17.49 13.14 -8.03
CA LEU A 294 -16.80 13.55 -9.27
C LEU A 294 -15.53 14.35 -8.98
N LEU A 295 -15.55 15.25 -8.00
CA LEU A 295 -14.37 16.02 -7.59
C LEU A 295 -13.27 15.10 -7.03
N VAL A 296 -13.64 14.13 -6.19
CA VAL A 296 -12.70 13.14 -5.65
C VAL A 296 -12.07 12.30 -6.76
N VAL A 297 -12.89 11.79 -7.68
CA VAL A 297 -12.40 11.01 -8.85
C VAL A 297 -11.52 11.86 -9.76
N LEU A 298 -11.89 13.11 -10.02
CA LEU A 298 -11.06 14.05 -10.76
C LEU A 298 -9.70 14.26 -10.09
N GLY A 299 -9.68 14.52 -8.78
CA GLY A 299 -8.45 14.66 -8.02
C GLY A 299 -7.55 13.42 -8.12
N MET A 300 -8.13 12.22 -7.92
CA MET A 300 -7.38 10.97 -8.03
C MET A 300 -6.82 10.73 -9.44
N THR A 301 -7.61 10.99 -10.50
CA THR A 301 -7.14 10.83 -11.88
C THR A 301 -6.00 11.80 -12.21
N ILE A 302 -6.09 13.06 -11.77
CA ILE A 302 -5.00 14.04 -11.90
C ILE A 302 -3.73 13.51 -11.20
N PHE A 303 -3.81 13.12 -9.93
CA PHE A 303 -2.65 12.61 -9.19
C PHE A 303 -2.10 11.30 -9.77
N SER A 304 -2.96 10.41 -10.29
CA SER A 304 -2.55 9.20 -10.99
C SER A 304 -1.74 9.52 -12.24
N ILE A 305 -2.19 10.49 -13.04
CA ILE A 305 -1.51 10.94 -14.27
C ILE A 305 -0.20 11.67 -13.94
N CYS A 306 -0.21 12.60 -12.98
CA CYS A 306 0.99 13.33 -12.56
C CYS A 306 2.09 12.38 -12.08
N GLY A 307 1.73 11.29 -11.37
CA GLY A 307 2.73 10.31 -10.95
C GLY A 307 3.24 9.39 -12.05
N ARG A 308 2.52 9.24 -13.17
CA ARG A 308 3.02 8.58 -14.40
C ARG A 308 3.95 9.49 -15.21
N GLY A 309 3.85 10.81 -15.00
CA GLY A 309 4.62 11.83 -15.69
C GLY A 309 6.10 11.84 -15.29
N GLY A 310 6.91 11.09 -16.02
CA GLY A 310 8.32 11.41 -16.28
C GLY A 310 8.54 12.06 -17.65
N LYS A 311 7.48 12.33 -18.43
CA LYS A 311 7.59 12.69 -19.87
C LYS A 311 6.72 13.83 -20.41
N SER A 312 6.02 14.61 -19.60
CA SER A 312 5.44 15.86 -20.11
C SER A 312 5.44 16.95 -19.05
N SER A 313 6.20 18.01 -19.30
CA SER A 313 6.02 19.29 -18.63
C SER A 313 4.68 19.85 -19.05
N PHE A 314 3.83 20.15 -18.06
CA PHE A 314 2.77 21.13 -18.27
C PHE A 314 3.45 22.50 -18.23
N THR A 315 3.69 23.08 -19.40
CA THR A 315 4.17 24.45 -19.51
C THR A 315 2.93 25.34 -19.42
N LEU A 316 2.74 26.00 -18.28
CA LEU A 316 1.84 27.14 -18.19
C LEU A 316 2.53 28.29 -18.92
N VAL A 317 1.97 28.68 -20.06
CA VAL A 317 2.16 29.99 -20.69
C VAL A 317 1.11 30.93 -20.11
#